data_AF-A0AAQ3QTF9-F1
#
_entry.id   AF-A0AAQ3QTF9-F1
#
_cell.length_a   1.000
_cell.length_b   1.000
_cell.length_c   1.000
_cell.angle_alpha   90.00
_cell.angle_beta   90.00
_cell.angle_gamma   90.00
#
_symmetry.space_group_name_H-M   'P 1'
#
loop_
_entity.id
_entity.type
_entity.pdbx_description
1 polymer ?
#
loop_
_entity_poly.entity_id
_entity_poly.type
_entity_poly.pdbx_seq_one_letter_code
_entity_poly.pdbx_strand_id
1 'polypeptide(L)'
;MFRSLVYLLSPLFVFTTFARAALWTDSSGDPNGWKYTDWFGFFWSPDQEQGWLYHETLGWLYAAGETQADIDFYADDLKWLYSSDAEYPVFYSYAKEDWLNYTTATDPDNPYWWSYGEQVFVTRGTLGFNIDTADLLASAWAGNFNDQRQYFWEFWSYVTALGENELPLFESYFTRDEIFSEDGGDSANDFEVPDQHDRLADSSGAGTITSLFFNEAATDFIRRNRYNYKSTFVELSEKFTQDGTPAEDRKISFPASSIGLKPIWFPILDELDPEYRILPVWDGDPQYPVTADTPSAENPPLPVGDLLGFKRAVVVDVTGDEVPSGTTVTISWNGDDAYVADVVSINEFYTQTITEDDLTEAKAAIARQYPKLAVKLKVGDFFLLTGMHILPEAEVAGKTVATFWWHPEPDFGPYSGQRLDSVSGVFRNFLMQTFFASGEPTEFDGSPYVIFNPYLEAADAGGTASSCTVCHSYAGLNNFPPDPDPRSRAPDDEFADSVGTDGWWSLVFEVITDSE
;
A
#
# COMPACT_ATOMS: atom_id res chain seq x y z
N MET A 1 5.67 17.19 46.28
CA MET A 1 4.65 18.18 46.67
C MET A 1 4.94 19.46 45.90
N PHE A 2 4.01 19.88 45.03
CA PHE A 2 4.09 20.96 44.02
C PHE A 2 4.95 20.72 42.77
N ARG A 3 4.33 20.12 41.74
CA ARG A 3 4.19 20.69 40.38
C ARG A 3 3.20 19.81 39.60
N SER A 4 1.92 20.10 39.80
CA SER A 4 0.80 19.66 38.96
C SER A 4 -0.12 20.85 38.83
N LEU A 5 0.00 21.59 37.74
CA LEU A 5 -1.06 22.39 37.13
C LEU A 5 -0.50 23.08 35.88
N VAL A 6 -1.35 23.18 34.86
CA VAL A 6 -1.19 23.88 33.57
C VAL A 6 -0.67 23.01 32.41
N TYR A 7 -1.55 22.17 31.87
CA TYR A 7 -1.64 21.89 30.42
C TYR A 7 -3.10 21.52 30.11
N LEU A 8 -3.91 22.55 29.85
CA LEU A 8 -5.28 22.42 29.34
C LEU A 8 -5.70 23.76 28.70
N LEU A 9 -4.93 24.24 27.73
CA LEU A 9 -5.32 25.28 26.78
C LEU A 9 -4.53 25.07 25.49
N SER A 10 -5.21 24.91 24.35
CA SER A 10 -4.64 24.87 23.00
C SER A 10 -3.66 26.03 22.77
N PRO A 11 -2.54 25.83 22.06
CA PRO A 11 -1.79 26.96 21.55
C PRO A 11 -2.27 27.28 20.12
N LEU A 12 -2.93 28.43 19.98
CA LEU A 12 -2.62 29.27 18.83
C LEU A 12 -1.14 29.63 19.00
N PHE A 13 -0.26 29.03 18.22
CA PHE A 13 1.14 29.46 18.15
C PHE A 13 1.19 30.83 17.49
N VAL A 14 1.35 31.86 18.31
CA VAL A 14 1.75 33.19 17.86
C VAL A 14 3.22 33.09 17.48
N PHE A 15 3.52 33.09 16.18
CA PHE A 15 4.87 33.25 15.64
C PHE A 15 5.41 34.62 16.06
N THR A 16 6.02 34.66 17.24
CA THR A 16 6.82 35.80 17.68
C THR A 16 8.21 35.54 17.12
N THR A 17 8.71 36.43 16.27
CA THR A 17 10.07 36.37 15.70
C THR A 17 11.09 36.56 16.82
N PHE A 18 11.47 35.45 17.46
CA PHE A 18 12.64 35.41 18.34
C PHE A 18 13.90 35.36 17.47
N ALA A 19 14.89 36.18 17.80
CA ALA A 19 16.19 36.16 17.13
C ALA A 19 16.86 34.78 17.34
N ARG A 20 16.89 33.97 16.28
CA ARG A 20 17.25 32.53 16.26
C ARG A 20 18.75 32.21 16.17
N ALA A 21 19.62 33.22 16.21
CA ALA A 21 21.02 33.11 15.81
C ALA A 21 21.96 32.35 16.79
N ALA A 22 21.46 31.46 17.66
CA ALA A 22 22.26 30.88 18.75
C ALA A 22 22.24 29.35 18.87
N LEU A 23 21.39 28.61 18.14
CA LEU A 23 21.19 27.19 18.43
C LEU A 23 22.45 26.33 18.20
N TRP A 24 23.25 26.64 17.19
CA TRP A 24 24.40 25.82 16.76
C TRP A 24 25.75 26.54 16.91
N THR A 25 25.89 27.41 17.91
CA THR A 25 27.07 28.31 18.03
C THR A 25 28.38 27.62 18.37
N ASP A 26 28.34 26.42 18.93
CA ASP A 26 29.50 25.59 19.27
C ASP A 26 29.85 24.55 18.20
N SER A 27 29.10 24.51 17.09
CA SER A 27 29.39 23.62 15.98
C SER A 27 30.67 24.02 15.24
N SER A 28 31.48 23.02 14.86
CA SER A 28 32.58 23.25 13.93
C SER A 28 32.03 23.21 12.50
N GLY A 29 32.18 24.30 11.75
CA GLY A 29 31.65 24.42 10.39
C GLY A 29 32.72 24.35 9.30
N ASP A 30 32.32 23.88 8.12
CA ASP A 30 33.08 24.01 6.88
C ASP A 30 32.59 25.22 6.04
N PRO A 31 33.33 25.64 5.00
CA PRO A 31 32.92 26.74 4.12
C PRO A 31 31.65 26.49 3.29
N ASN A 32 31.16 25.25 3.22
CA ASN A 32 30.02 24.84 2.41
C ASN A 32 28.70 24.80 3.22
N GLY A 33 28.75 25.21 4.49
CA GLY A 33 27.57 25.27 5.37
C GLY A 33 27.29 23.97 6.13
N TRP A 34 28.15 22.96 5.99
CA TRP A 34 28.13 21.78 6.85
C TRP A 34 28.70 22.13 8.21
N LYS A 35 28.06 21.58 9.24
CA LYS A 35 28.38 21.77 10.65
C LYS A 35 28.49 20.41 11.30
N TYR A 36 29.26 20.37 12.38
CA TYR A 36 29.44 19.18 13.20
C TYR A 36 29.36 19.56 14.67
N THR A 37 28.68 18.74 15.46
CA THR A 37 28.78 18.76 16.93
C THR A 37 29.11 17.35 17.42
N ASP A 38 29.76 17.26 18.58
CA ASP A 38 30.19 15.96 19.14
C ASP A 38 29.00 15.03 19.46
N TRP A 39 27.82 15.59 19.74
CA TRP A 39 26.62 14.83 20.07
C TRP A 39 25.71 14.64 18.85
N PHE A 40 25.40 15.71 18.10
CA PHE A 40 24.43 15.68 17.00
C PHE A 40 25.05 15.32 15.65
N GLY A 41 26.34 15.00 15.58
CA GLY A 41 26.98 14.58 14.32
C GLY A 41 27.00 15.67 13.24
N PHE A 42 27.02 15.24 11.96
CA PHE A 42 27.08 16.12 10.80
C PHE A 42 25.70 16.57 10.33
N PHE A 43 25.56 17.86 10.07
CA PHE A 43 24.35 18.43 9.50
C PHE A 43 24.67 19.68 8.68
N TRP A 44 23.88 19.92 7.64
CA TRP A 44 23.92 21.11 6.82
C TRP A 44 22.87 22.11 7.30
N SER A 45 23.30 23.34 7.57
CA SER A 45 22.42 24.40 8.08
C SER A 45 22.84 25.74 7.46
N PRO A 46 22.32 26.05 6.25
CA PRO A 46 22.75 27.22 5.48
C PRO A 46 22.25 28.53 6.09
N ASP A 47 21.10 28.51 6.77
CA ASP A 47 20.47 29.68 7.37
C ASP A 47 19.95 29.34 8.78
N GLN A 48 20.68 29.79 9.81
CA GLN A 48 20.28 29.57 11.20
C GLN A 48 18.98 30.28 11.58
N GLU A 49 18.52 31.25 10.81
CA GLU A 49 17.28 31.97 11.13
C GLU A 49 16.02 31.18 10.74
N GLN A 50 16.15 30.22 9.81
CA GLN A 50 15.00 29.48 9.28
C GLN A 50 14.67 28.22 10.07
N GLY A 51 15.59 27.71 10.90
CA GLY A 51 15.39 26.52 11.73
C GLY A 51 15.51 25.19 10.99
N TRP A 52 15.36 25.18 9.66
CA TRP A 52 15.60 24.00 8.83
C TRP A 52 17.08 23.64 8.74
N LEU A 53 17.36 22.36 8.88
CA LEU A 53 18.66 21.74 8.69
C LEU A 53 18.49 20.37 8.03
N TYR A 54 19.54 19.90 7.36
CA TYR A 54 19.62 18.55 6.83
C TYR A 54 20.67 17.77 7.61
N HIS A 55 20.25 16.80 8.41
CA HIS A 55 21.14 15.94 9.20
C HIS A 55 21.54 14.72 8.38
N GLU A 56 22.82 14.34 8.40
CA GLU A 56 23.42 13.31 7.52
C GLU A 56 22.62 11.99 7.52
N THR A 57 22.07 11.59 8.67
CA THR A 57 21.35 10.32 8.82
C THR A 57 19.86 10.48 9.16
N LEU A 58 19.44 11.67 9.62
CA LEU A 58 18.03 11.94 9.99
C LEU A 58 17.29 12.71 8.89
N GLY A 59 17.99 13.13 7.83
CA GLY A 59 17.41 13.90 6.73
C GLY A 59 16.98 15.30 7.16
N TRP A 60 15.92 15.83 6.52
CA TRP A 60 15.41 17.17 6.80
C TRP A 60 14.72 17.26 8.16
N LEU A 61 15.16 18.23 8.97
CA LEU A 61 14.62 18.53 10.28
C LEU A 61 14.43 20.04 10.43
N TYR A 62 13.33 20.44 11.05
CA TYR A 62 13.16 21.77 11.58
C TYR A 62 13.50 21.78 13.07
N ALA A 63 14.56 22.47 13.45
CA ALA A 63 14.95 22.62 14.83
C ALA A 63 14.38 23.92 15.42
N ALA A 64 13.62 23.77 16.50
CA ALA A 64 13.06 24.85 17.29
C ALA A 64 13.60 24.77 18.73
N GLY A 65 14.44 25.72 19.09
CA GLY A 65 15.02 25.81 20.43
C GLY A 65 15.87 27.06 20.58
N GLU A 66 16.13 27.47 21.83
CA GLU A 66 17.04 28.59 22.12
C GLU A 66 18.48 28.09 22.35
N THR A 67 18.64 26.86 22.85
CA THR A 67 19.92 26.27 23.23
C THR A 67 19.91 24.77 22.93
N GLN A 68 21.09 24.14 22.89
CA GLN A 68 21.17 22.69 22.63
C GLN A 68 20.67 21.82 23.78
N ALA A 69 20.40 22.41 24.95
CA ALA A 69 19.84 21.70 26.09
C ALA A 69 18.32 21.46 25.96
N ASP A 70 17.66 22.08 24.97
CA ASP A 70 16.21 22.06 24.81
C ASP A 70 15.85 22.34 23.34
N ILE A 71 15.72 21.26 22.54
CA ILE A 71 15.39 21.35 21.12
C ILE A 71 14.18 20.49 20.80
N ASP A 72 13.15 21.12 20.25
CA ASP A 72 12.10 20.43 19.52
C ASP A 72 12.51 20.32 18.04
N PHE A 73 12.57 19.10 17.52
CA PHE A 73 12.75 18.80 16.12
C PHE A 73 11.41 18.46 15.47
N TYR A 74 11.17 18.90 14.24
CA TYR A 74 10.09 18.43 13.42
C TYR A 74 10.62 17.84 12.12
N ALA A 75 10.20 16.61 11.82
CA ALA A 75 10.26 16.04 10.48
C ALA A 75 8.86 15.61 10.09
N ASP A 76 8.56 15.59 8.79
CA ASP A 76 7.19 15.31 8.37
C ASP A 76 6.75 13.87 8.69
N ASP A 77 7.67 12.92 8.64
CA ASP A 77 7.41 11.52 8.98
C ASP A 77 7.55 11.20 10.47
N LEU A 78 8.39 11.93 11.20
CA LEU A 78 8.60 11.74 12.65
C LEU A 78 7.69 12.62 13.53
N LYS A 79 7.04 13.62 12.93
CA LYS A 79 6.34 14.72 13.61
C LYS A 79 7.27 15.40 14.61
N TRP A 80 6.71 16.02 15.66
CA TRP A 80 7.50 16.69 16.68
C TRP A 80 8.20 15.67 17.58
N LEU A 81 9.50 15.88 17.77
CA LEU A 81 10.38 15.15 18.67
C LEU A 81 11.07 16.15 19.61
N TYR A 82 11.30 15.80 20.86
CA TYR A 82 12.14 16.56 21.78
C TYR A 82 13.48 15.84 21.99
N SER A 83 14.60 16.56 21.98
CA SER A 83 15.89 16.03 22.44
C SER A 83 16.81 17.16 22.92
N SER A 84 18.00 16.79 23.38
CA SER A 84 19.03 17.72 23.87
C SER A 84 20.43 17.12 23.70
N ASP A 85 21.45 17.96 23.86
CA ASP A 85 22.85 17.55 23.96
C ASP A 85 23.15 16.52 25.07
N ALA A 86 22.33 16.48 26.12
CA ALA A 86 22.46 15.53 27.21
C ALA A 86 21.73 14.20 26.99
N GLU A 87 20.70 14.20 26.14
CA GLU A 87 19.80 13.05 25.95
C GLU A 87 20.03 12.33 24.61
N TYR A 88 20.55 13.00 23.59
CA TYR A 88 20.85 12.37 22.30
C TYR A 88 21.78 11.15 22.45
N PRO A 89 21.51 10.03 21.75
CA PRO A 89 20.58 9.87 20.64
C PRO A 89 19.14 9.52 21.04
N VAL A 90 18.72 9.80 22.27
CA VAL A 90 17.33 9.61 22.71
C VAL A 90 16.47 10.85 22.41
N PHE A 91 15.29 10.60 21.87
CA PHE A 91 14.27 11.59 21.52
C PHE A 91 12.95 11.26 22.20
N TYR A 92 12.21 12.22 22.72
CA TYR A 92 10.83 12.03 23.10
C TYR A 92 9.92 12.33 21.91
N SER A 93 9.13 11.36 21.45
CA SER A 93 8.13 11.57 20.41
C SER A 93 6.83 12.06 21.03
N TYR A 94 6.40 13.26 20.64
CA TYR A 94 5.11 13.79 21.06
C TYR A 94 3.94 13.04 20.41
N ALA A 95 4.13 12.50 19.21
CA ALA A 95 3.10 11.73 18.51
C ALA A 95 2.83 10.38 19.20
N LYS A 96 3.88 9.72 19.70
CA LYS A 96 3.80 8.42 20.39
C LYS A 96 3.64 8.54 21.91
N GLU A 97 3.87 9.72 22.46
CA GLU A 97 4.00 9.96 23.90
C GLU A 97 5.07 9.05 24.56
N ASP A 98 6.19 8.80 23.86
CA ASP A 98 7.24 7.85 24.28
C ASP A 98 8.67 8.33 23.98
N TRP A 99 9.65 7.80 24.73
CA TRP A 99 11.08 7.98 24.46
C TRP A 99 11.60 6.94 23.47
N LEU A 100 12.31 7.42 22.45
CA LEU A 100 12.85 6.66 21.35
C LEU A 100 14.37 6.82 21.30
N ASN A 101 15.13 5.74 21.33
CA ASN A 101 16.58 5.77 21.16
C ASN A 101 16.95 5.56 19.69
N TYR A 102 17.46 6.60 19.04
CA TYR A 102 17.96 6.55 17.67
C TYR A 102 19.30 5.81 17.61
N THR A 103 19.45 4.87 16.68
CA THR A 103 20.72 4.15 16.50
C THR A 103 20.96 3.73 15.06
N THR A 104 22.20 3.95 14.61
CA THR A 104 22.75 3.48 13.33
C THR A 104 23.73 2.31 13.54
N ALA A 105 23.88 1.81 14.78
CA ALA A 105 24.95 0.90 15.15
C ALA A 105 24.85 -0.49 14.50
N THR A 106 23.63 -0.92 14.14
CA THR A 106 23.37 -2.22 13.52
C THR A 106 23.29 -2.16 12.00
N ASP A 107 22.87 -1.03 11.46
CA ASP A 107 22.78 -0.76 10.03
C ASP A 107 23.00 0.75 9.79
N PRO A 108 24.17 1.17 9.31
CA PRO A 108 24.47 2.58 9.06
C PRO A 108 23.57 3.20 7.98
N ASP A 109 23.04 2.37 7.08
CA ASP A 109 22.24 2.80 5.94
C ASP A 109 20.73 2.80 6.27
N ASN A 110 20.34 2.19 7.39
CA ASN A 110 18.94 2.11 7.82
C ASN A 110 18.82 2.37 9.34
N PRO A 111 18.68 3.63 9.77
CA PRO A 111 18.59 3.95 11.19
C PRO A 111 17.32 3.37 11.83
N TYR A 112 17.49 2.77 13.01
CA TYR A 112 16.39 2.25 13.81
C TYR A 112 16.13 3.15 15.02
N TRP A 113 14.89 3.11 15.50
CA TRP A 113 14.49 3.78 16.74
C TRP A 113 14.07 2.70 17.73
N TRP A 114 14.60 2.70 18.95
CA TRP A 114 14.14 1.79 20.00
C TRP A 114 13.16 2.51 20.92
N SER A 115 11.91 2.08 20.96
CA SER A 115 10.92 2.57 21.91
C SER A 115 11.22 2.05 23.32
N TYR A 116 11.34 2.95 24.29
CA TYR A 116 11.51 2.57 25.70
C TYR A 116 10.19 2.15 26.35
N GLY A 117 9.07 2.76 25.98
CA GLY A 117 7.75 2.40 26.50
C GLY A 117 7.33 1.00 26.06
N GLU A 118 7.53 0.70 24.78
CA GLU A 118 7.07 -0.53 24.12
C GLU A 118 8.16 -1.63 24.11
N GLN A 119 9.43 -1.27 24.32
CA GLN A 119 10.57 -2.20 24.32
C GLN A 119 10.75 -2.92 22.97
N VAL A 120 10.63 -2.19 21.87
CA VAL A 120 10.75 -2.69 20.49
C VAL A 120 11.51 -1.72 19.58
N PHE A 121 11.93 -2.19 18.40
CA PHE A 121 12.42 -1.32 17.33
C PHE A 121 11.26 -0.82 16.48
N VAL A 122 11.19 0.49 16.26
CA VAL A 122 10.26 1.17 15.36
C VAL A 122 11.03 1.79 14.19
N THR A 123 10.44 1.76 13.01
CA THR A 123 11.03 2.31 11.78
C THR A 123 10.50 3.71 11.52
N ARG A 124 11.24 4.51 10.76
CA ARG A 124 10.86 5.88 10.43
C ARG A 124 9.45 5.99 9.81
N GLY A 125 9.08 5.03 8.96
CA GLY A 125 7.74 4.94 8.38
C GLY A 125 6.63 4.49 9.35
N THR A 126 6.97 3.85 10.48
CA THR A 126 5.98 3.38 11.47
C THR A 126 5.74 4.35 12.63
N LEU A 127 6.55 5.41 12.73
CA LEU A 127 6.46 6.40 13.80
C LEU A 127 5.22 7.31 13.71
N GLY A 128 4.50 7.29 12.58
CA GLY A 128 3.21 7.95 12.40
C GLY A 128 1.96 7.10 12.71
N PHE A 129 2.08 5.79 12.94
CA PHE A 129 0.94 4.90 13.27
C PHE A 129 0.78 4.74 14.78
N ASN A 130 -0.42 4.51 15.31
CA ASN A 130 -0.64 4.36 16.75
C ASN A 130 -0.55 2.91 17.23
N ILE A 131 -0.43 1.94 16.31
CA ILE A 131 -0.36 0.52 16.65
C ILE A 131 1.05 0.01 16.33
N ASP A 132 1.74 -0.49 17.37
CA ASP A 132 3.03 -1.17 17.24
C ASP A 132 2.86 -2.51 16.51
N THR A 133 3.85 -2.78 15.70
CA THR A 133 4.17 -4.01 15.00
C THR A 133 4.06 -5.28 15.85
N ALA A 134 4.65 -5.26 17.05
CA ALA A 134 4.67 -6.40 17.96
C ALA A 134 3.32 -6.56 18.67
N ASP A 135 2.63 -5.46 18.93
CA ASP A 135 1.25 -5.47 19.45
C ASP A 135 0.25 -5.95 18.40
N LEU A 136 0.45 -5.60 17.11
CA LEU A 136 -0.35 -6.10 16.00
C LEU A 136 -0.16 -7.61 15.84
N LEU A 137 1.08 -8.08 15.91
CA LEU A 137 1.43 -9.50 15.96
C LEU A 137 0.72 -10.19 17.12
N ALA A 138 0.90 -9.70 18.34
CA ALA A 138 0.31 -10.28 19.54
C ALA A 138 -1.22 -10.30 19.45
N SER A 139 -1.82 -9.25 18.92
CA SER A 139 -3.26 -9.11 18.69
C SER A 139 -3.77 -10.07 17.64
N ALA A 140 -3.00 -10.29 16.56
CA ALA A 140 -3.31 -11.27 15.54
C ALA A 140 -3.28 -12.69 16.07
N TRP A 141 -2.23 -13.06 16.82
CA TRP A 141 -2.14 -14.35 17.50
C TRP A 141 -3.21 -14.53 18.58
N ALA A 142 -3.72 -13.44 19.15
CA ALA A 142 -4.83 -13.45 20.09
C ALA A 142 -6.22 -13.49 19.42
N GLY A 143 -6.29 -13.44 18.09
CA GLY A 143 -7.55 -13.39 17.34
C GLY A 143 -8.32 -12.07 17.51
N ASN A 144 -7.64 -10.97 17.85
CA ASN A 144 -8.26 -9.67 17.99
C ASN A 144 -8.42 -8.96 16.63
N PHE A 145 -9.49 -9.30 15.92
CA PHE A 145 -9.83 -8.70 14.62
C PHE A 145 -10.01 -7.18 14.67
N ASN A 146 -10.38 -6.60 15.82
CA ASN A 146 -10.59 -5.16 15.89
C ASN A 146 -9.29 -4.39 15.73
N ASP A 147 -8.22 -4.83 16.40
CA ASP A 147 -6.91 -4.18 16.35
C ASP A 147 -6.29 -4.32 14.95
N GLN A 148 -6.47 -5.48 14.32
CA GLN A 148 -6.08 -5.71 12.92
C GLN A 148 -6.76 -4.73 11.98
N ARG A 149 -8.08 -4.57 12.12
CA ARG A 149 -8.85 -3.65 11.31
C ARG A 149 -8.43 -2.20 11.57
N GLN A 150 -8.21 -1.84 12.83
CA GLN A 150 -7.75 -0.51 13.17
C GLN A 150 -6.40 -0.22 12.52
N TYR A 151 -5.43 -1.13 12.62
CA TYR A 151 -4.12 -0.98 11.97
C TYR A 151 -4.24 -0.73 10.47
N PHE A 152 -5.01 -1.55 9.76
CA PHE A 152 -5.16 -1.38 8.31
C PHE A 152 -5.96 -0.13 7.94
N TRP A 153 -6.87 0.36 8.79
CA TRP A 153 -7.48 1.67 8.60
C TRP A 153 -6.51 2.82 8.84
N GLU A 154 -5.61 2.72 9.82
CA GLU A 154 -4.53 3.69 10.03
C GLU A 154 -3.61 3.69 8.80
N PHE A 155 -3.24 2.50 8.31
CA PHE A 155 -2.45 2.31 7.11
C PHE A 155 -3.14 2.91 5.87
N TRP A 156 -4.42 2.60 5.64
CA TRP A 156 -5.22 3.17 4.56
C TRP A 156 -5.21 4.69 4.64
N SER A 157 -5.52 5.24 5.82
CA SER A 157 -5.51 6.69 6.07
C SER A 157 -4.16 7.33 5.74
N TYR A 158 -3.04 6.63 5.98
CA TYR A 158 -1.70 7.10 5.66
C TYR A 158 -1.41 7.06 4.17
N VAL A 159 -1.59 5.91 3.51
CA VAL A 159 -1.26 5.78 2.08
C VAL A 159 -2.20 6.58 1.18
N THR A 160 -3.41 6.89 1.65
CA THR A 160 -4.35 7.77 0.94
C THR A 160 -4.30 9.22 1.41
N ALA A 161 -3.44 9.57 2.36
CA ALA A 161 -3.27 10.96 2.77
C ALA A 161 -2.71 11.77 1.60
N LEU A 162 -3.24 12.97 1.41
CA LEU A 162 -2.76 13.88 0.38
C LEU A 162 -1.43 14.49 0.81
N GLY A 163 -0.40 14.36 -0.02
CA GLY A 163 0.87 15.05 0.11
C GLY A 163 0.81 16.51 -0.33
N GLU A 164 1.97 17.17 -0.41
CA GLU A 164 2.07 18.60 -0.79
C GLU A 164 1.49 18.91 -2.17
N ASN A 165 1.50 17.93 -3.09
CA ASN A 165 0.98 18.05 -4.44
C ASN A 165 -0.52 17.70 -4.57
N GLU A 166 -1.23 17.56 -3.45
CA GLU A 166 -2.64 17.10 -3.40
C GLU A 166 -2.86 15.69 -3.98
N LEU A 167 -1.79 14.91 -4.12
CA LEU A 167 -1.84 13.50 -4.54
C LEU A 167 -1.75 12.58 -3.32
N PRO A 168 -2.45 11.43 -3.32
CA PRO A 168 -2.28 10.39 -2.31
C PRO A 168 -0.83 9.90 -2.24
N LEU A 169 -0.34 9.59 -1.04
CA LEU A 169 1.02 9.09 -0.85
C LEU A 169 1.33 7.82 -1.66
N PHE A 170 0.36 6.93 -1.90
CA PHE A 170 0.63 5.73 -2.70
C PHE A 170 1.05 6.03 -4.14
N GLU A 171 0.70 7.18 -4.70
CA GLU A 171 1.14 7.63 -6.03
C GLU A 171 2.62 8.08 -6.05
N SER A 172 3.28 8.13 -4.89
CA SER A 172 4.71 8.37 -4.80
C SER A 172 5.53 7.10 -4.71
N TYR A 173 4.89 5.91 -4.76
CA TYR A 173 5.59 4.64 -4.65
C TYR A 173 6.30 4.36 -5.99
N PHE A 174 7.00 3.25 -6.14
CA PHE A 174 7.62 2.85 -7.40
C PHE A 174 6.76 1.78 -8.05
N THR A 175 6.49 1.93 -9.34
CA THR A 175 5.82 0.89 -10.11
C THR A 175 6.73 -0.31 -10.31
N ARG A 176 6.10 -1.43 -10.67
CA ARG A 176 6.79 -2.62 -11.17
C ARG A 176 7.78 -2.29 -12.30
N ASP A 177 7.39 -1.49 -13.29
CA ASP A 177 8.25 -1.22 -14.46
C ASP A 177 9.51 -0.44 -14.08
N GLU A 178 9.39 0.47 -13.12
CA GLU A 178 10.51 1.22 -12.55
C GLU A 178 11.48 0.30 -11.79
N ILE A 179 11.02 -0.82 -11.23
CA ILE A 179 11.84 -1.73 -10.40
C ILE A 179 12.39 -2.91 -11.21
N PHE A 180 11.69 -3.35 -12.25
CA PHE A 180 12.03 -4.55 -13.00
C PHE A 180 12.54 -4.26 -14.42
N SER A 181 12.81 -3.01 -14.77
CA SER A 181 13.51 -2.63 -16.01
C SER A 181 15.04 -2.76 -15.91
N GLU A 182 15.68 -3.15 -17.02
CA GLU A 182 17.15 -3.27 -17.18
C GLU A 182 17.88 -1.95 -16.97
N ASP A 183 17.36 -0.89 -17.59
CA ASP A 183 17.97 0.43 -17.55
C ASP A 183 17.80 1.11 -16.19
N GLY A 184 16.96 0.54 -15.31
CA GLY A 184 16.59 1.08 -14.01
C GLY A 184 16.33 2.56 -14.11
N GLY A 185 15.09 2.94 -14.49
CA GLY A 185 14.71 4.34 -14.71
C GLY A 185 15.47 5.26 -13.77
N ASP A 186 16.19 6.22 -14.34
CA ASP A 186 17.12 7.14 -13.69
C ASP A 186 16.37 8.13 -12.75
N SER A 187 15.38 7.65 -11.99
CA SER A 187 14.59 8.41 -11.01
C SER A 187 15.29 8.46 -9.65
N ALA A 188 16.62 8.57 -9.65
CA ALA A 188 17.37 9.10 -8.52
C ALA A 188 17.27 10.64 -8.43
N ASN A 189 16.26 11.28 -9.02
CA ASN A 189 16.15 12.74 -9.09
C ASN A 189 14.90 13.26 -8.36
N ASP A 190 15.15 13.94 -7.24
CA ASP A 190 14.42 15.10 -6.71
C ASP A 190 12.89 15.14 -6.87
N PHE A 191 12.10 14.45 -6.03
CA PHE A 191 10.66 14.74 -5.81
C PHE A 191 9.84 15.05 -7.09
N GLU A 192 10.27 14.57 -8.26
CA GLU A 192 9.48 14.58 -9.46
C GLU A 192 8.46 13.47 -9.23
N VAL A 193 7.20 13.80 -9.49
CA VAL A 193 6.12 12.81 -9.45
C VAL A 193 6.60 11.59 -10.24
N PRO A 194 6.60 10.36 -9.68
CA PRO A 194 6.98 9.18 -10.43
C PRO A 194 6.27 9.17 -11.79
N ASP A 195 6.87 8.53 -12.81
CA ASP A 195 6.35 8.40 -14.19
C ASP A 195 4.95 7.73 -14.28
N GLN A 196 4.31 7.50 -13.13
CA GLN A 196 2.95 6.97 -12.88
C GLN A 196 1.82 7.78 -13.48
N HIS A 197 2.10 8.97 -14.01
CA HIS A 197 1.14 9.68 -14.85
C HIS A 197 0.98 9.06 -16.25
N ASP A 198 1.88 8.16 -16.68
CA ASP A 198 1.94 7.69 -18.07
C ASP A 198 1.87 6.16 -18.26
N ARG A 199 1.85 5.34 -17.19
CA ARG A 199 1.97 3.86 -17.33
C ARG A 199 1.13 3.06 -16.32
N LEU A 200 -0.01 2.56 -16.79
CA LEU A 200 -0.87 1.61 -16.10
C LEU A 200 -0.95 0.28 -16.88
N ALA A 201 -0.17 -0.75 -16.54
CA ALA A 201 -0.61 -2.16 -16.55
C ALA A 201 0.46 -3.09 -15.97
N ASP A 202 0.06 -4.18 -15.29
CA ASP A 202 0.38 -5.50 -15.85
C ASP A 202 -0.35 -6.78 -15.35
N SER A 203 -1.53 -6.70 -14.75
CA SER A 203 -2.37 -7.92 -14.74
C SER A 203 -3.87 -7.63 -14.66
N SER A 204 -4.66 -8.43 -15.37
CA SER A 204 -6.12 -8.33 -15.44
C SER A 204 -6.77 -9.52 -14.72
N GLY A 205 -7.52 -9.21 -13.67
CA GLY A 205 -8.69 -9.98 -13.26
C GLY A 205 -9.92 -9.07 -13.33
N ALA A 206 -11.11 -9.63 -13.51
CA ALA A 206 -12.39 -8.91 -13.49
C ALA A 206 -12.57 -7.63 -14.36
N GLY A 207 -11.72 -7.35 -15.35
CA GLY A 207 -11.83 -6.15 -16.20
C GLY A 207 -11.23 -4.92 -15.61
N THR A 208 -10.44 -5.14 -14.59
CA THR A 208 -9.65 -4.13 -13.94
C THR A 208 -8.23 -4.14 -14.48
N ILE A 209 -7.61 -2.97 -14.41
CA ILE A 209 -6.17 -2.84 -14.59
C ILE A 209 -5.58 -2.84 -13.18
N THR A 210 -4.60 -3.70 -12.97
CA THR A 210 -3.79 -3.68 -11.76
C THR A 210 -2.34 -3.49 -12.13
N SER A 211 -1.61 -2.81 -11.25
CA SER A 211 -0.16 -2.71 -11.27
C SER A 211 0.34 -2.84 -9.84
N LEU A 212 1.63 -3.12 -9.66
CA LEU A 212 2.25 -3.29 -8.34
C LEU A 212 3.10 -2.08 -8.02
N PHE A 213 2.91 -1.59 -6.80
CA PHE A 213 3.52 -0.38 -6.29
C PHE A 213 4.33 -0.77 -5.06
N PHE A 214 5.55 -0.27 -4.95
CA PHE A 214 6.48 -0.60 -3.88
C PHE A 214 7.00 0.68 -3.28
N ASN A 215 7.02 0.80 -1.96
CA ASN A 215 7.67 1.95 -1.36
C ASN A 215 9.19 1.90 -1.55
N GLU A 216 9.86 3.01 -1.25
CA GLU A 216 11.32 3.16 -1.36
C GLU A 216 12.08 2.03 -0.68
N ALA A 217 11.71 1.65 0.55
CA ALA A 217 12.38 0.58 1.28
C ALA A 217 12.35 -0.78 0.56
N ALA A 218 11.20 -1.13 -0.04
CA ALA A 218 11.08 -2.34 -0.85
C ALA A 218 11.91 -2.23 -2.13
N THR A 219 11.82 -1.11 -2.84
CA THR A 219 12.59 -0.85 -4.07
C THR A 219 14.09 -0.95 -3.85
N ASP A 220 14.59 -0.26 -2.82
CA ASP A 220 16.00 -0.28 -2.42
C ASP A 220 16.47 -1.69 -2.12
N PHE A 221 15.68 -2.44 -1.35
CA PHE A 221 16.03 -3.81 -1.00
C PHE A 221 16.10 -4.71 -2.24
N ILE A 222 15.13 -4.61 -3.14
CA ILE A 222 15.10 -5.38 -4.39
C ILE A 222 16.33 -5.05 -5.25
N ARG A 223 16.59 -3.76 -5.48
CA ARG A 223 17.69 -3.30 -6.36
C ARG A 223 19.07 -3.57 -5.76
N ARG A 224 19.27 -3.26 -4.46
CA ARG A 224 20.55 -3.47 -3.75
C ARG A 224 20.96 -4.94 -3.77
N ASN A 225 20.00 -5.85 -3.60
CA ASN A 225 20.25 -7.29 -3.60
C ASN A 225 20.10 -7.94 -4.98
N ARG A 226 19.80 -7.16 -6.03
CA ARG A 226 19.59 -7.63 -7.40
C ARG A 226 18.46 -8.65 -7.53
N TYR A 227 17.44 -8.58 -6.68
CA TYR A 227 16.25 -9.44 -6.76
C TYR A 227 15.32 -9.08 -7.93
N ASN A 228 15.64 -8.06 -8.70
CA ASN A 228 15.00 -7.82 -10.00
C ASN A 228 15.57 -8.72 -11.12
N TYR A 229 16.60 -9.53 -10.87
CA TYR A 229 17.22 -10.42 -11.86
C TYR A 229 16.98 -11.90 -11.55
N LYS A 230 16.73 -12.68 -12.61
CA LYS A 230 16.44 -14.11 -12.49
C LYS A 230 17.66 -14.89 -12.00
N SER A 231 18.86 -14.50 -12.43
CA SER A 231 20.12 -15.12 -12.04
C SER A 231 20.34 -15.11 -10.53
N THR A 232 20.02 -13.99 -9.87
CA THR A 232 20.12 -13.87 -8.41
C THR A 232 19.31 -14.95 -7.68
N PHE A 233 18.08 -15.23 -8.14
CA PHE A 233 17.26 -16.29 -7.54
C PHE A 233 17.81 -17.70 -7.83
N VAL A 234 18.37 -17.92 -9.03
CA VAL A 234 19.02 -19.20 -9.36
C VAL A 234 20.22 -19.42 -8.43
N GLU A 235 21.09 -18.42 -8.27
CA GLU A 235 22.25 -18.48 -7.38
C GLU A 235 21.85 -18.74 -5.92
N LEU A 236 20.79 -18.09 -5.43
CA LEU A 236 20.25 -18.32 -4.09
C LEU A 236 19.72 -19.75 -3.92
N SER A 237 18.97 -20.27 -4.90
CA SER A 237 18.45 -21.65 -4.85
C SER A 237 19.59 -22.67 -4.80
N GLU A 238 20.61 -22.49 -5.64
CA GLU A 238 21.80 -23.34 -5.65
C GLU A 238 22.54 -23.29 -4.31
N LYS A 239 22.68 -22.09 -3.72
CA LYS A 239 23.29 -21.91 -2.41
C LYS A 239 22.52 -22.63 -1.30
N PHE A 240 21.20 -22.47 -1.23
CA PHE A 240 20.38 -23.18 -0.24
C PHE A 240 20.50 -24.70 -0.38
N THR A 241 20.55 -25.19 -1.62
CA THR A 241 20.77 -26.60 -1.89
C THR A 241 22.14 -27.07 -1.41
N GLN A 242 23.19 -26.29 -1.68
CA GLN A 242 24.56 -26.59 -1.23
C GLN A 242 24.68 -26.60 0.31
N ASP A 243 24.02 -25.66 0.97
CA ASP A 243 24.04 -25.52 2.43
C ASP A 243 23.13 -26.54 3.14
N GLY A 244 22.30 -27.27 2.40
CA GLY A 244 21.34 -28.22 2.94
C GLY A 244 20.19 -27.55 3.69
N THR A 245 19.84 -26.32 3.30
CA THR A 245 18.76 -25.54 3.91
C THR A 245 17.41 -26.24 3.66
N PRO A 246 16.61 -26.50 4.73
CA PRO A 246 15.25 -27.01 4.59
C PRO A 246 14.38 -26.11 3.71
N ALA A 247 13.45 -26.68 2.94
CA ALA A 247 12.64 -25.94 1.97
C ALA A 247 11.86 -24.79 2.61
N GLU A 248 11.33 -25.02 3.81
CA GLU A 248 10.59 -24.05 4.61
C GLU A 248 11.39 -22.81 5.03
N ASP A 249 12.73 -22.92 5.01
CA ASP A 249 13.68 -21.88 5.39
C ASP A 249 14.34 -21.19 4.18
N ARG A 250 14.01 -21.60 2.94
CA ARG A 250 14.58 -21.02 1.69
C ARG A 250 13.87 -19.73 1.30
N LYS A 251 14.03 -18.68 2.10
CA LYS A 251 13.26 -17.43 1.97
C LYS A 251 14.14 -16.19 1.92
N ILE A 252 13.63 -15.15 1.29
CA ILE A 252 14.18 -13.79 1.34
C ILE A 252 13.23 -12.94 2.18
N SER A 253 13.74 -12.39 3.27
CA SER A 253 12.97 -11.50 4.14
C SER A 253 13.25 -10.05 3.81
N PHE A 254 12.20 -9.32 3.46
CA PHE A 254 12.31 -7.89 3.19
C PHE A 254 12.41 -7.09 4.50
N PRO A 255 12.91 -5.83 4.44
CA PRO A 255 12.93 -4.94 5.59
C PRO A 255 11.54 -4.75 6.21
N ALA A 256 11.54 -4.55 7.53
CA ALA A 256 10.35 -4.20 8.31
C ALA A 256 9.72 -2.83 7.94
N SER A 257 10.16 -2.19 6.86
CA SER A 257 9.54 -0.97 6.33
C SER A 257 9.03 -1.16 4.91
N SER A 258 9.21 -2.34 4.29
CA SER A 258 8.79 -2.60 2.91
C SER A 258 7.26 -2.72 2.80
N ILE A 259 6.69 -2.06 1.80
CA ILE A 259 5.24 -2.04 1.55
C ILE A 259 5.00 -2.31 0.08
N GLY A 260 4.08 -3.25 -0.18
CA GLY A 260 3.57 -3.57 -1.50
C GLY A 260 2.10 -3.19 -1.59
N LEU A 261 1.74 -2.48 -2.65
CA LEU A 261 0.35 -2.15 -2.97
C LEU A 261 0.00 -2.73 -4.34
N LYS A 262 -1.26 -3.11 -4.49
CA LYS A 262 -1.82 -3.51 -5.78
C LYS A 262 -3.14 -2.77 -5.98
N PRO A 263 -3.12 -1.52 -6.50
CA PRO A 263 -4.33 -0.81 -6.87
C PRO A 263 -5.10 -1.56 -7.97
N ILE A 264 -6.41 -1.42 -7.93
CA ILE A 264 -7.37 -2.07 -8.83
C ILE A 264 -8.21 -0.98 -9.47
N TRP A 265 -8.01 -0.81 -10.77
CA TRP A 265 -8.58 0.27 -11.57
C TRP A 265 -9.68 -0.24 -12.47
N PHE A 266 -10.84 0.40 -12.45
CA PHE A 266 -11.96 0.05 -13.31
C PHE A 266 -12.16 1.12 -14.40
N PRO A 267 -12.17 0.75 -15.70
CA PRO A 267 -12.39 1.69 -16.79
C PRO A 267 -13.86 2.15 -16.89
N ILE A 268 -14.09 3.45 -17.09
CA ILE A 268 -15.39 4.05 -17.40
C ILE A 268 -15.24 5.00 -18.60
N LEU A 269 -16.18 4.94 -19.55
CA LEU A 269 -16.11 5.75 -20.77
C LEU A 269 -16.76 7.14 -20.56
N ASP A 270 -16.14 8.19 -21.13
CA ASP A 270 -16.77 9.50 -21.31
C ASP A 270 -17.72 9.49 -22.52
N GLU A 271 -18.69 8.58 -22.51
CA GLU A 271 -19.79 8.52 -23.47
C GLU A 271 -21.09 8.80 -22.75
N LEU A 272 -21.98 9.65 -23.31
CA LEU A 272 -23.25 10.01 -22.68
C LEU A 272 -24.22 8.83 -22.46
N ASP A 273 -23.94 7.68 -23.07
CA ASP A 273 -24.75 6.49 -22.91
C ASP A 273 -24.49 5.85 -21.53
N PRO A 274 -25.50 5.75 -20.65
CA PRO A 274 -25.37 5.15 -19.32
C PRO A 274 -24.80 3.73 -19.36
N GLU A 275 -25.00 2.97 -20.45
CA GLU A 275 -24.52 1.59 -20.57
C GLU A 275 -22.99 1.47 -20.47
N TYR A 276 -22.24 2.52 -20.83
CA TYR A 276 -20.77 2.54 -20.75
C TYR A 276 -20.22 3.19 -19.47
N ARG A 277 -21.12 3.53 -18.54
CA ARG A 277 -20.79 4.11 -17.23
C ARG A 277 -21.26 3.24 -16.08
N ILE A 278 -21.55 1.96 -16.35
CA ILE A 278 -22.02 1.03 -15.35
C ILE A 278 -20.83 0.52 -14.53
N LEU A 279 -20.90 0.71 -13.22
CA LEU A 279 -19.99 0.09 -12.26
C LEU A 279 -20.74 -0.99 -11.46
N PRO A 280 -20.34 -2.27 -11.52
CA PRO A 280 -20.90 -3.31 -10.66
C PRO A 280 -20.60 -3.01 -9.19
N VAL A 281 -21.51 -3.38 -8.29
CA VAL A 281 -21.34 -3.19 -6.84
C VAL A 281 -21.49 -4.50 -6.09
N TRP A 282 -20.52 -4.81 -5.25
CA TRP A 282 -20.53 -6.01 -4.42
C TRP A 282 -21.15 -5.73 -3.05
N ASP A 283 -22.32 -6.32 -2.80
CA ASP A 283 -23.08 -6.18 -1.56
C ASP A 283 -22.84 -7.32 -0.56
N GLY A 284 -21.64 -7.92 -0.54
CA GLY A 284 -21.33 -9.00 0.41
C GLY A 284 -21.95 -10.36 0.09
N ASP A 285 -22.44 -10.58 -1.13
CA ASP A 285 -22.98 -11.88 -1.54
C ASP A 285 -21.82 -12.88 -1.73
N PRO A 286 -21.73 -13.96 -0.91
CA PRO A 286 -20.69 -14.98 -1.05
C PRO A 286 -20.92 -15.87 -2.28
N GLN A 287 -22.09 -15.78 -2.94
CA GLN A 287 -22.40 -16.58 -4.11
C GLN A 287 -22.05 -15.84 -5.40
N TYR A 288 -21.01 -16.34 -6.07
CA TYR A 288 -21.09 -16.39 -7.53
C TYR A 288 -22.02 -17.55 -7.93
N PRO A 289 -22.94 -17.37 -8.89
CA PRO A 289 -23.68 -18.48 -9.45
C PRO A 289 -22.73 -19.20 -10.42
N VAL A 290 -22.28 -20.39 -10.04
CA VAL A 290 -22.15 -21.62 -10.86
C VAL A 290 -21.15 -22.51 -10.12
N THR A 291 -21.70 -23.55 -9.50
CA THR A 291 -20.98 -24.69 -8.93
C THR A 291 -19.87 -25.16 -9.85
N ALA A 292 -18.68 -25.41 -9.28
CA ALA A 292 -17.48 -25.93 -9.92
C ALA A 292 -17.64 -27.23 -10.74
N ASP A 293 -18.84 -27.82 -10.82
CA ASP A 293 -19.06 -29.14 -11.40
C ASP A 293 -19.54 -29.16 -12.86
N THR A 294 -19.75 -28.02 -13.53
CA THR A 294 -20.01 -28.04 -14.98
C THR A 294 -19.65 -26.72 -15.68
N PRO A 295 -18.50 -26.63 -16.37
CA PRO A 295 -18.39 -25.73 -17.50
C PRO A 295 -19.25 -26.33 -18.62
N SER A 296 -20.56 -26.06 -18.59
CA SER A 296 -21.41 -26.44 -19.70
C SER A 296 -21.21 -25.43 -20.83
N ALA A 297 -21.16 -25.92 -22.07
CA ALA A 297 -21.12 -25.11 -23.29
C ALA A 297 -22.35 -24.19 -23.47
N GLU A 298 -23.24 -24.11 -22.48
CA GLU A 298 -24.44 -23.27 -22.45
C GLU A 298 -24.25 -21.95 -21.70
N ASN A 299 -23.15 -21.75 -20.96
CA ASN A 299 -22.78 -20.47 -20.35
C ASN A 299 -21.48 -19.93 -20.98
N PRO A 300 -21.55 -19.25 -22.14
CA PRO A 300 -20.39 -18.59 -22.72
C PRO A 300 -19.89 -17.45 -21.82
N PRO A 301 -18.61 -17.03 -21.91
CA PRO A 301 -18.14 -15.80 -21.29
C PRO A 301 -19.07 -14.67 -21.73
N LEU A 302 -19.73 -14.10 -20.73
CA LEU A 302 -20.89 -13.27 -20.97
C LEU A 302 -20.48 -11.91 -21.55
N PRO A 303 -21.34 -11.27 -22.37
CA PRO A 303 -21.06 -9.96 -22.94
C PRO A 303 -20.86 -8.90 -21.83
N VAL A 304 -20.32 -7.75 -22.23
CA VAL A 304 -19.91 -6.57 -21.41
C VAL A 304 -20.86 -6.14 -20.26
N GLY A 305 -22.10 -6.65 -20.20
CA GLY A 305 -23.05 -6.40 -19.12
C GLY A 305 -23.02 -7.41 -17.94
N ASP A 306 -22.15 -8.41 -17.93
CA ASP A 306 -22.02 -9.39 -16.82
C ASP A 306 -20.68 -9.24 -16.09
N LEU A 307 -20.25 -7.99 -15.92
CA LEU A 307 -18.88 -7.61 -15.56
C LEU A 307 -18.30 -8.31 -14.33
N LEU A 308 -19.13 -8.70 -13.36
CA LEU A 308 -18.70 -9.45 -12.17
C LEU A 308 -19.79 -10.40 -11.67
N GLY A 309 -20.79 -10.73 -12.49
CA GLY A 309 -21.98 -11.48 -12.03
C GLY A 309 -22.71 -10.84 -10.83
N PHE A 310 -22.37 -9.60 -10.47
CA PHE A 310 -22.92 -8.91 -9.31
C PHE A 310 -24.35 -8.52 -9.58
N LYS A 311 -25.20 -8.72 -8.58
CA LYS A 311 -26.64 -8.43 -8.70
C LYS A 311 -26.92 -6.95 -8.85
N ARG A 312 -26.11 -6.10 -8.20
CA ARG A 312 -26.27 -4.66 -8.18
C ARG A 312 -25.23 -3.96 -9.05
N ALA A 313 -25.65 -2.87 -9.67
CA ALA A 313 -24.78 -1.92 -10.33
C ALA A 313 -25.27 -0.49 -10.09
N VAL A 314 -24.35 0.45 -10.26
CA VAL A 314 -24.59 1.91 -10.27
C VAL A 314 -24.16 2.48 -11.61
N VAL A 315 -24.65 3.67 -11.94
CA VAL A 315 -24.18 4.46 -13.08
C VAL A 315 -23.34 5.62 -12.58
N VAL A 316 -22.12 5.76 -13.12
CA VAL A 316 -21.20 6.84 -12.76
C VAL A 316 -21.51 8.07 -13.62
N ASP A 317 -21.80 9.20 -13.00
CA ASP A 317 -21.91 10.49 -13.69
C ASP A 317 -20.54 11.14 -13.82
N VAL A 318 -20.01 11.15 -15.05
CA VAL A 318 -18.68 11.69 -15.38
C VAL A 318 -18.68 13.20 -15.69
N THR A 319 -19.83 13.88 -15.56
CA THR A 319 -19.91 15.34 -15.81
C THR A 319 -19.13 16.16 -14.77
N GLY A 320 -18.85 15.57 -13.60
CA GLY A 320 -18.24 16.25 -12.47
C GLY A 320 -19.21 17.10 -11.65
N ASP A 321 -20.50 17.10 -11.99
CA ASP A 321 -21.53 17.80 -11.23
C ASP A 321 -21.90 17.05 -9.94
N GLU A 322 -22.43 17.77 -8.94
CA GLU A 322 -23.05 17.15 -7.77
C GLU A 322 -24.30 16.37 -8.21
N VAL A 323 -24.29 15.07 -7.95
CA VAL A 323 -25.44 14.19 -8.18
C VAL A 323 -26.34 14.23 -6.94
N PRO A 324 -27.62 14.64 -7.05
CA PRO A 324 -28.53 14.62 -5.91
C PRO A 324 -28.72 13.20 -5.37
N SER A 325 -28.72 13.05 -4.05
CA SER A 325 -28.96 11.75 -3.39
C SER A 325 -30.31 11.15 -3.81
N GLY A 326 -30.32 9.85 -4.14
CA GLY A 326 -31.49 9.14 -4.66
C GLY A 326 -31.77 9.37 -6.14
N THR A 327 -30.84 9.98 -6.89
CA THR A 327 -30.93 10.02 -8.36
C THR A 327 -30.78 8.61 -8.93
N THR A 328 -31.69 8.24 -9.82
CA THR A 328 -31.71 6.91 -10.45
C THR A 328 -31.90 7.01 -11.95
N VAL A 329 -31.39 6.04 -12.70
CA VAL A 329 -31.60 5.86 -14.14
C VAL A 329 -32.03 4.42 -14.45
N THR A 330 -32.76 4.23 -15.54
CA THR A 330 -33.14 2.90 -16.03
C THR A 330 -32.15 2.43 -17.09
N ILE A 331 -31.56 1.25 -16.88
CA ILE A 331 -30.55 0.63 -17.74
C ILE A 331 -30.89 -0.85 -17.98
N SER A 332 -30.24 -1.46 -18.96
CA SER A 332 -30.20 -2.92 -19.09
C SER A 332 -29.05 -3.48 -18.23
N TRP A 333 -29.36 -4.38 -17.29
CA TRP A 333 -28.36 -5.01 -16.41
C TRP A 333 -28.75 -6.47 -16.10
N ASN A 334 -27.81 -7.42 -16.26
CA ASN A 334 -28.01 -8.85 -16.00
C ASN A 334 -29.31 -9.45 -16.57
N GLY A 335 -29.69 -9.05 -17.79
CA GLY A 335 -30.89 -9.52 -18.47
C GLY A 335 -32.21 -8.87 -18.03
N ASP A 336 -32.16 -7.85 -17.17
CA ASP A 336 -33.28 -6.96 -16.88
C ASP A 336 -33.10 -5.63 -17.63
N ASP A 337 -33.92 -5.42 -18.67
CA ASP A 337 -33.93 -4.20 -19.49
C ASP A 337 -34.56 -2.98 -18.79
N ALA A 338 -35.10 -3.16 -17.58
CA ALA A 338 -35.75 -2.13 -16.78
C ALA A 338 -35.11 -1.99 -15.39
N TYR A 339 -33.84 -2.37 -15.25
CA TYR A 339 -33.10 -2.25 -14.00
C TYR A 339 -32.96 -0.77 -13.61
N VAL A 340 -33.35 -0.44 -12.38
CA VAL A 340 -33.23 0.91 -11.83
C VAL A 340 -31.92 1.01 -11.06
N ALA A 341 -30.94 1.69 -11.64
CA ALA A 341 -29.62 1.91 -11.06
C ALA A 341 -29.55 3.25 -10.35
N ASP A 342 -28.89 3.30 -9.20
CA ASP A 342 -28.49 4.56 -8.57
C ASP A 342 -27.41 5.25 -9.41
N VAL A 343 -27.41 6.58 -9.40
CA VAL A 343 -26.38 7.40 -10.04
C VAL A 343 -25.44 7.94 -8.96
N VAL A 344 -24.14 7.73 -9.15
CA VAL A 344 -23.06 8.23 -8.27
C VAL A 344 -22.19 9.22 -9.03
N SER A 345 -21.63 10.22 -8.36
CA SER A 345 -20.75 11.19 -9.03
C SER A 345 -19.36 10.60 -9.25
N ILE A 346 -18.70 10.94 -10.36
CA ILE A 346 -17.28 10.65 -10.56
C ILE A 346 -16.40 11.23 -9.44
N ASN A 347 -16.85 12.30 -8.78
CA ASN A 347 -16.17 12.92 -7.64
C ASN A 347 -16.23 12.07 -6.36
N GLU A 348 -16.94 10.93 -6.35
CA GLU A 348 -16.91 9.94 -5.26
C GLU A 348 -15.77 8.92 -5.40
N PHE A 349 -14.94 9.07 -6.44
CA PHE A 349 -13.84 8.19 -6.76
C PHE A 349 -12.53 8.95 -6.77
N TYR A 350 -11.45 8.24 -6.46
CA TYR A 350 -10.14 8.66 -6.91
C TYR A 350 -9.99 8.22 -8.37
N THR A 351 -9.69 9.16 -9.26
CA THR A 351 -9.77 8.94 -10.71
C THR A 351 -8.50 9.36 -11.43
N GLN A 352 -8.11 8.56 -12.42
CA GLN A 352 -7.11 8.96 -13.42
C GLN A 352 -7.81 9.11 -14.77
N THR A 353 -7.44 10.15 -15.53
CA THR A 353 -7.96 10.35 -16.89
C THR A 353 -7.02 9.67 -17.88
N ILE A 354 -7.56 8.86 -18.79
CA ILE A 354 -6.77 8.17 -19.81
C ILE A 354 -6.11 9.19 -20.74
N THR A 355 -4.79 9.23 -20.72
CA THR A 355 -3.98 10.08 -21.61
C THR A 355 -3.71 9.39 -22.95
N GLU A 356 -3.01 10.07 -23.86
CA GLU A 356 -2.57 9.46 -25.13
C GLU A 356 -1.53 8.35 -24.87
N ASP A 357 -0.68 8.53 -23.85
CA ASP A 357 0.39 7.60 -23.51
C ASP A 357 -0.18 6.33 -22.87
N ASP A 358 -1.21 6.45 -22.03
CA ASP A 358 -1.90 5.30 -21.39
C ASP A 358 -2.68 4.45 -22.40
N LEU A 359 -3.24 5.07 -23.44
CA LEU A 359 -4.33 4.48 -24.22
C LEU A 359 -3.96 3.13 -24.86
N THR A 360 -2.73 2.99 -25.34
CA THR A 360 -2.29 1.76 -26.01
C THR A 360 -2.18 0.60 -25.00
N GLU A 361 -1.60 0.87 -23.84
CA GLU A 361 -1.40 -0.09 -22.76
C GLU A 361 -2.74 -0.47 -22.12
N ALA A 362 -3.57 0.53 -21.80
CA ALA A 362 -4.92 0.37 -21.31
C ALA A 362 -5.76 -0.55 -22.21
N LYS A 363 -5.71 -0.32 -23.53
CA LYS A 363 -6.38 -1.17 -24.51
C LYS A 363 -5.85 -2.59 -24.49
N ALA A 364 -4.54 -2.78 -24.41
CA ALA A 364 -3.93 -4.11 -24.39
C ALA A 364 -4.32 -4.89 -23.12
N ALA A 365 -4.30 -4.22 -21.95
CA ALA A 365 -4.66 -4.80 -20.67
C ALA A 365 -6.13 -5.24 -20.65
N ILE A 366 -7.05 -4.34 -21.06
CA ILE A 366 -8.49 -4.60 -21.03
C ILE A 366 -8.92 -5.57 -22.13
N ALA A 367 -8.26 -5.56 -23.31
CA ALA A 367 -8.69 -6.38 -24.45
C ALA A 367 -8.66 -7.89 -24.18
N ARG A 368 -7.80 -8.35 -23.24
CA ARG A 368 -7.70 -9.77 -22.86
C ARG A 368 -9.02 -10.28 -22.29
N GLN A 369 -9.73 -9.44 -21.54
CA GLN A 369 -10.91 -9.84 -20.79
C GLN A 369 -12.19 -9.17 -21.31
N TYR A 370 -12.10 -7.93 -21.82
CA TYR A 370 -13.21 -7.14 -22.35
C TYR A 370 -12.86 -6.54 -23.72
N PRO A 371 -12.70 -7.38 -24.76
CA PRO A 371 -12.31 -6.92 -26.09
C PRO A 371 -13.28 -5.88 -26.69
N LYS A 372 -14.56 -5.91 -26.30
CA LYS A 372 -15.57 -4.93 -26.74
C LYS A 372 -15.45 -3.57 -26.03
N LEU A 373 -15.02 -3.55 -24.77
CA LEU A 373 -14.76 -2.31 -24.05
C LEU A 373 -13.45 -1.70 -24.53
N ALA A 374 -12.40 -2.52 -24.68
CA ALA A 374 -11.09 -2.08 -25.13
C ALA A 374 -11.12 -1.34 -26.48
N VAL A 375 -11.91 -1.80 -27.46
CA VAL A 375 -12.02 -1.11 -28.75
C VAL A 375 -12.70 0.26 -28.68
N LYS A 376 -13.42 0.56 -27.59
CA LYS A 376 -14.12 1.83 -27.39
C LYS A 376 -13.34 2.85 -26.57
N LEU A 377 -12.37 2.40 -25.77
CA LEU A 377 -11.51 3.29 -25.00
C LEU A 377 -10.88 4.37 -25.89
N LYS A 378 -10.86 5.59 -25.37
CA LYS A 378 -10.29 6.77 -26.01
C LYS A 378 -9.65 7.67 -24.94
N VAL A 379 -8.78 8.58 -25.38
CA VAL A 379 -8.27 9.64 -24.54
C VAL A 379 -9.43 10.45 -23.95
N GLY A 380 -9.34 10.75 -22.65
CA GLY A 380 -10.38 11.46 -21.90
C GLY A 380 -11.40 10.55 -21.20
N ASP A 381 -11.36 9.23 -21.42
CA ASP A 381 -12.06 8.27 -20.56
C ASP A 381 -11.37 8.19 -19.19
N PHE A 382 -11.93 7.42 -18.24
CA PHE A 382 -11.47 7.41 -16.86
C PHE A 382 -11.11 6.01 -16.35
N PHE A 383 -10.12 5.96 -15.47
CA PHE A 383 -9.88 4.86 -14.55
C PHE A 383 -10.32 5.27 -13.15
N LEU A 384 -11.21 4.46 -12.56
CA LEU A 384 -11.66 4.61 -11.19
C LEU A 384 -10.86 3.67 -10.29
N LEU A 385 -10.30 4.17 -9.20
CA LEU A 385 -9.77 3.28 -8.17
C LEU A 385 -10.96 2.58 -7.50
N THR A 386 -11.07 1.27 -7.69
CA THR A 386 -12.18 0.45 -7.18
C THR A 386 -11.73 -0.56 -6.14
N GLY A 387 -10.43 -0.80 -6.02
CA GLY A 387 -9.88 -1.57 -4.94
C GLY A 387 -8.38 -1.40 -4.78
N MET A 388 -7.84 -1.97 -3.71
CA MET A 388 -6.41 -2.04 -3.47
C MET A 388 -6.10 -3.20 -2.54
N HIS A 389 -5.12 -4.03 -2.88
CA HIS A 389 -4.47 -4.90 -1.90
C HIS A 389 -3.30 -4.18 -1.25
N ILE A 390 -3.14 -4.37 0.05
CA ILE A 390 -2.03 -3.86 0.84
C ILE A 390 -1.30 -5.04 1.48
N LEU A 391 -0.01 -5.12 1.18
CA LEU A 391 0.93 -6.12 1.69
C LEU A 391 2.09 -5.38 2.38
N PRO A 392 1.95 -4.98 3.65
CA PRO A 392 3.10 -4.53 4.41
C PRO A 392 3.96 -5.76 4.72
N GLU A 393 5.21 -5.76 4.28
CA GLU A 393 6.19 -6.74 4.78
C GLU A 393 6.45 -6.49 6.26
N ALA A 394 6.32 -5.21 6.62
CA ALA A 394 6.85 -4.50 7.76
C ALA A 394 6.73 -5.14 9.13
N GLU A 395 6.14 -6.32 9.30
CA GLU A 395 5.69 -6.72 10.61
C GLU A 395 5.54 -8.22 10.85
N VAL A 396 5.33 -9.06 9.82
CA VAL A 396 5.00 -10.47 10.08
C VAL A 396 5.39 -11.40 8.92
N ALA A 397 6.60 -11.37 8.37
CA ALA A 397 7.11 -12.42 7.44
C ALA A 397 6.09 -12.86 6.35
N GLY A 398 5.49 -11.90 5.62
CA GLY A 398 4.51 -12.17 4.56
C GLY A 398 3.12 -12.60 5.03
N LYS A 399 2.76 -12.36 6.30
CA LYS A 399 1.54 -12.92 6.91
C LYS A 399 0.43 -11.91 7.15
N THR A 400 0.44 -10.73 6.57
CA THR A 400 -0.67 -9.77 6.76
C THR A 400 -1.08 -9.17 5.45
N VAL A 401 -2.37 -9.24 5.15
CA VAL A 401 -2.92 -8.63 3.95
C VAL A 401 -4.23 -7.96 4.31
N ALA A 402 -4.43 -6.78 3.77
CA ALA A 402 -5.74 -6.16 3.67
C ALA A 402 -6.11 -5.95 2.23
N THR A 403 -7.41 -6.05 1.98
CA THR A 403 -8.00 -5.68 0.70
C THR A 403 -9.09 -4.66 0.94
N PHE A 404 -9.04 -3.60 0.14
CA PHE A 404 -9.98 -2.50 0.16
C PHE A 404 -10.75 -2.48 -1.15
N TRP A 405 -12.05 -2.19 -1.11
CA TRP A 405 -12.84 -2.00 -2.32
C TRP A 405 -13.86 -0.89 -2.16
N TRP A 406 -14.10 -0.16 -3.23
CA TRP A 406 -15.06 0.94 -3.25
C TRP A 406 -16.49 0.41 -3.09
N HIS A 407 -17.33 1.19 -2.41
CA HIS A 407 -18.75 0.92 -2.24
C HIS A 407 -19.53 2.25 -2.14
N PRO A 408 -20.72 2.38 -2.76
CA PRO A 408 -21.52 3.60 -2.69
C PRO A 408 -22.10 3.86 -1.29
N GLU A 409 -22.19 2.81 -0.47
CA GLU A 409 -22.56 2.92 0.94
C GLU A 409 -21.31 2.71 1.80
N PRO A 410 -20.63 3.78 2.25
CA PRO A 410 -19.37 3.65 2.99
C PRO A 410 -19.56 2.86 4.29
N ASP A 411 -20.73 2.91 4.93
CA ASP A 411 -20.97 2.24 6.22
C ASP A 411 -21.63 0.86 6.04
N PHE A 412 -21.44 0.23 4.88
CA PHE A 412 -22.07 -1.04 4.55
C PHE A 412 -21.48 -2.21 5.36
N GLY A 413 -22.34 -2.81 6.17
CA GLY A 413 -22.09 -4.08 6.83
C GLY A 413 -20.84 -4.10 7.72
N PRO A 414 -20.34 -5.31 8.06
CA PRO A 414 -19.18 -5.45 8.94
C PRO A 414 -17.86 -4.95 8.31
N TYR A 415 -17.80 -4.82 6.98
CA TYR A 415 -16.61 -4.41 6.25
C TYR A 415 -16.25 -2.92 6.43
N SER A 416 -17.18 -2.12 6.95
CA SER A 416 -16.94 -0.72 7.34
C SER A 416 -16.45 -0.56 8.79
N GLY A 417 -16.49 -1.63 9.60
CA GLY A 417 -16.19 -1.56 11.03
C GLY A 417 -14.80 -1.00 11.33
N GLN A 418 -14.66 -0.28 12.45
CA GLN A 418 -13.40 0.31 12.93
C GLN A 418 -12.77 1.35 12.00
N ARG A 419 -13.48 1.84 10.97
CA ARG A 419 -12.97 2.93 10.13
C ARG A 419 -12.72 4.17 10.99
N LEU A 420 -11.55 4.77 10.80
CA LEU A 420 -11.13 5.97 11.51
C LEU A 420 -11.74 7.23 10.90
N ASP A 421 -11.91 8.26 11.72
CA ASP A 421 -12.34 9.59 11.26
C ASP A 421 -11.29 10.28 10.39
N SER A 422 -10.03 9.85 10.45
CA SER A 422 -8.94 10.35 9.59
C SER A 422 -9.08 9.89 8.13
N VAL A 423 -9.80 8.80 7.87
CA VAL A 423 -10.15 8.37 6.52
C VAL A 423 -11.21 9.32 5.96
N SER A 424 -10.80 10.15 5.01
CA SER A 424 -11.57 11.28 4.51
C SER A 424 -11.61 11.32 2.98
N GLY A 425 -12.43 12.23 2.43
CA GLY A 425 -12.62 12.37 0.98
C GLY A 425 -13.21 11.11 0.35
N VAL A 426 -12.83 10.85 -0.90
CA VAL A 426 -13.28 9.71 -1.70
C VAL A 426 -12.85 8.36 -1.12
N PHE A 427 -11.78 8.34 -0.34
CA PHE A 427 -11.25 7.12 0.28
C PHE A 427 -12.12 6.59 1.42
N ARG A 428 -13.09 7.38 1.91
CA ARG A 428 -14.09 6.93 2.88
C ARG A 428 -15.07 5.91 2.28
N ASN A 429 -15.25 5.91 0.96
CA ASN A 429 -16.12 4.97 0.25
C ASN A 429 -15.56 3.55 0.16
N PHE A 430 -14.34 3.31 0.65
CA PHE A 430 -13.77 1.98 0.64
C PHE A 430 -14.22 1.17 1.85
N LEU A 431 -14.55 -0.09 1.62
CA LEU A 431 -14.75 -1.14 2.62
C LEU A 431 -13.48 -1.98 2.70
N MET A 432 -13.31 -2.74 3.80
CA MET A 432 -12.07 -3.48 4.05
C MET A 432 -12.32 -4.89 4.60
N GLN A 433 -11.51 -5.83 4.13
CA GLN A 433 -11.30 -7.15 4.74
C GLN A 433 -9.82 -7.36 5.02
N THR A 434 -9.50 -7.96 6.17
CA THR A 434 -8.13 -8.19 6.64
C THR A 434 -7.90 -9.68 6.89
N PHE A 435 -6.66 -10.12 6.76
CA PHE A 435 -6.25 -11.49 7.07
C PHE A 435 -4.82 -11.53 7.64
N PHE A 436 -4.60 -12.43 8.60
CA PHE A 436 -3.29 -12.76 9.16
C PHE A 436 -2.94 -14.24 8.90
N ALA A 437 -1.87 -14.49 8.14
CA ALA A 437 -1.36 -15.81 7.77
C ALA A 437 -0.60 -16.46 8.93
N SER A 438 -1.33 -16.93 9.93
CA SER A 438 -0.81 -17.97 10.84
C SER A 438 -1.48 -19.34 10.64
N GLY A 439 -2.35 -19.44 9.64
CA GLY A 439 -3.24 -20.59 9.52
C GLY A 439 -4.45 -20.53 10.45
N GLU A 440 -4.62 -19.42 11.19
CA GLU A 440 -5.83 -19.08 11.94
C GLU A 440 -6.19 -17.59 11.77
N PRO A 441 -7.49 -17.23 11.75
CA PRO A 441 -8.63 -18.15 11.79
C PRO A 441 -8.68 -19.03 10.54
N THR A 442 -9.25 -20.23 10.67
CA THR A 442 -9.79 -20.96 9.52
C THR A 442 -11.26 -20.58 9.36
N GLU A 443 -11.81 -20.83 8.19
CA GLU A 443 -13.27 -20.89 8.03
C GLU A 443 -13.88 -21.94 8.99
N PHE A 444 -15.21 -21.91 9.14
CA PHE A 444 -15.92 -22.85 10.01
C PHE A 444 -15.66 -24.34 9.65
N ASP A 445 -15.35 -24.62 8.39
CA ASP A 445 -15.03 -25.96 7.89
C ASP A 445 -13.55 -26.36 8.06
N GLY A 446 -12.72 -25.48 8.63
CA GLY A 446 -11.29 -25.71 8.82
C GLY A 446 -10.42 -25.35 7.61
N SER A 447 -11.01 -24.84 6.52
CA SER A 447 -10.24 -24.32 5.38
C SER A 447 -9.58 -22.97 5.69
N PRO A 448 -8.51 -22.56 4.96
CA PRO A 448 -7.92 -21.23 5.12
C PRO A 448 -8.98 -20.13 5.01
N TYR A 449 -8.84 -19.08 5.83
CA TYR A 449 -9.74 -17.94 5.80
C TYR A 449 -9.73 -17.27 4.43
N VAL A 450 -10.92 -16.97 3.91
CA VAL A 450 -11.07 -16.36 2.60
C VAL A 450 -10.75 -14.86 2.69
N ILE A 451 -9.86 -14.38 1.83
CA ILE A 451 -9.59 -12.96 1.60
C ILE A 451 -9.45 -12.73 0.11
N PHE A 452 -10.31 -11.88 -0.43
CA PHE A 452 -10.35 -11.55 -1.85
C PHE A 452 -10.88 -10.13 -2.04
N ASN A 453 -10.49 -9.48 -3.13
CA ASN A 453 -11.10 -8.25 -3.59
C ASN A 453 -12.23 -8.56 -4.57
N PRO A 454 -13.45 -8.02 -4.38
CA PRO A 454 -14.54 -8.27 -5.30
C PRO A 454 -14.25 -7.78 -6.72
N TYR A 455 -13.49 -6.70 -6.88
CA TYR A 455 -13.19 -6.12 -8.20
C TYR A 455 -12.01 -6.79 -8.90
N LEU A 456 -11.29 -7.72 -8.28
CA LEU A 456 -10.17 -8.42 -8.91
C LEU A 456 -10.43 -9.91 -9.00
N GLU A 457 -10.65 -10.58 -7.88
CA GLU A 457 -10.72 -12.05 -7.84
C GLU A 457 -12.13 -12.59 -8.07
N ALA A 458 -13.20 -11.83 -7.81
CA ALA A 458 -14.55 -12.42 -7.90
C ALA A 458 -14.91 -12.91 -9.31
N ALA A 459 -14.31 -12.34 -10.36
CA ALA A 459 -14.51 -12.82 -11.73
C ALA A 459 -13.93 -14.21 -12.01
N ASP A 460 -12.97 -14.67 -11.19
CA ASP A 460 -12.31 -15.94 -11.40
C ASP A 460 -13.10 -17.08 -10.76
N ALA A 461 -13.11 -18.24 -11.42
CA ALA A 461 -13.75 -19.43 -10.88
C ALA A 461 -13.09 -19.82 -9.54
N GLY A 462 -13.85 -19.71 -8.44
CA GLY A 462 -13.32 -19.96 -7.09
C GLY A 462 -12.59 -18.77 -6.46
N GLY A 463 -12.56 -17.59 -7.10
CA GLY A 463 -11.89 -16.41 -6.55
C GLY A 463 -12.55 -15.86 -5.27
N THR A 464 -13.88 -15.97 -5.15
CA THR A 464 -14.62 -15.66 -3.89
C THR A 464 -14.38 -16.67 -2.78
N ALA A 465 -13.67 -17.76 -3.09
CA ALA A 465 -13.25 -18.80 -2.17
C ALA A 465 -11.73 -18.77 -1.95
N SER A 466 -11.05 -17.74 -2.47
CA SER A 466 -9.60 -17.62 -2.45
C SER A 466 -9.05 -17.02 -1.17
N SER A 467 -7.89 -17.52 -0.76
CA SER A 467 -7.02 -16.87 0.20
C SER A 467 -5.80 -16.40 -0.57
N CYS A 468 -5.75 -15.11 -0.96
CA CYS A 468 -4.63 -14.59 -1.75
C CYS A 468 -3.28 -14.91 -1.10
N THR A 469 -3.19 -14.87 0.23
CA THR A 469 -2.00 -15.26 1.00
C THR A 469 -1.55 -16.70 0.82
N VAL A 470 -2.46 -17.64 0.56
CA VAL A 470 -2.13 -19.04 0.32
C VAL A 470 -1.41 -19.14 -1.02
N CYS A 471 -1.99 -18.56 -2.09
CA CYS A 471 -1.34 -18.48 -3.40
C CYS A 471 -0.03 -17.68 -3.37
N HIS A 472 0.04 -16.60 -2.60
CA HIS A 472 1.24 -15.77 -2.46
C HIS A 472 2.33 -16.46 -1.61
N SER A 473 1.97 -17.30 -0.65
CA SER A 473 2.95 -18.12 0.09
C SER A 473 3.67 -19.13 -0.82
N TYR A 474 3.12 -19.41 -2.01
CA TYR A 474 3.72 -20.25 -3.04
C TYR A 474 4.57 -19.47 -4.06
N ALA A 475 4.74 -18.16 -3.89
CA ALA A 475 5.59 -17.37 -4.78
C ALA A 475 7.05 -17.83 -4.61
N GLY A 476 7.51 -18.65 -5.56
CA GLY A 476 8.87 -19.16 -5.59
C GLY A 476 9.36 -19.43 -7.01
N LEU A 477 10.68 -19.34 -7.20
CA LEU A 477 11.30 -19.54 -8.51
C LEU A 477 11.01 -20.97 -9.04
N ASN A 478 10.59 -21.06 -10.31
CA ASN A 478 10.47 -22.28 -11.15
C ASN A 478 9.26 -23.22 -11.00
N ASN A 479 8.40 -23.11 -9.99
CA ASN A 479 7.21 -23.97 -9.90
C ASN A 479 5.99 -23.18 -9.43
N PHE A 480 5.04 -22.97 -10.32
CA PHE A 480 3.66 -22.66 -9.93
C PHE A 480 2.83 -23.90 -10.28
N PRO A 481 2.17 -24.57 -9.30
CA PRO A 481 1.18 -25.56 -9.67
C PRO A 481 0.13 -24.86 -10.55
N PRO A 482 -0.29 -25.43 -11.69
CA PRO A 482 -1.13 -24.73 -12.67
C PRO A 482 -2.54 -24.36 -12.18
N ASP A 483 -2.88 -24.66 -10.93
CA ASP A 483 -4.14 -24.31 -10.27
C ASP A 483 -4.00 -24.72 -8.78
N PRO A 484 -3.30 -23.95 -7.91
CA PRO A 484 -3.35 -24.27 -6.49
C PRO A 484 -4.82 -24.15 -6.07
N ASP A 485 -5.40 -25.23 -5.51
CA ASP A 485 -6.72 -25.12 -4.89
C ASP A 485 -6.61 -23.96 -3.90
N PRO A 486 -7.40 -22.89 -4.08
CA PRO A 486 -7.18 -21.64 -3.36
C PRO A 486 -7.55 -21.75 -1.87
N ARG A 487 -8.01 -22.94 -1.45
CA ARG A 487 -8.22 -23.39 -0.07
C ARG A 487 -7.26 -24.49 0.40
N SER A 488 -6.35 -24.96 -0.46
CA SER A 488 -5.38 -26.00 -0.10
C SER A 488 -4.05 -25.39 0.36
N ARG A 489 -3.42 -26.00 1.37
CA ARG A 489 -1.98 -25.81 1.63
C ARG A 489 -1.21 -26.67 0.64
N ALA A 490 -0.29 -26.10 -0.14
CA ALA A 490 0.58 -26.86 -1.00
C ALA A 490 1.49 -27.70 -0.10
N PRO A 491 1.78 -28.95 -0.51
CA PRO A 491 2.67 -29.79 0.26
C PRO A 491 4.11 -29.25 0.12
N ASP A 492 4.86 -29.28 1.23
CA ASP A 492 6.22 -28.71 1.34
C ASP A 492 7.22 -29.28 0.30
N ASP A 493 6.89 -30.42 -0.33
CA ASP A 493 7.73 -31.11 -1.30
C ASP A 493 7.67 -30.50 -2.73
N GLU A 494 6.60 -29.81 -3.11
CA GLU A 494 6.48 -29.19 -4.45
C GLU A 494 7.45 -28.00 -4.68
N PHE A 495 7.91 -27.39 -3.57
CA PHE A 495 8.80 -26.22 -3.56
C PHE A 495 10.20 -26.53 -3.03
N ALA A 496 10.56 -27.81 -2.91
CA ALA A 496 11.82 -28.23 -2.30
C ALA A 496 13.07 -27.60 -2.94
N ASP A 497 12.99 -27.22 -4.23
CA ASP A 497 14.08 -26.62 -5.01
C ASP A 497 13.86 -25.11 -5.32
N SER A 498 12.86 -24.48 -4.70
CA SER A 498 12.50 -23.07 -4.95
C SER A 498 13.04 -22.13 -3.85
N VAL A 499 13.18 -20.86 -4.20
CA VAL A 499 13.39 -19.75 -3.25
C VAL A 499 12.06 -19.05 -3.07
N GLY A 500 11.54 -19.02 -1.84
CA GLY A 500 10.34 -18.27 -1.47
C GLY A 500 10.62 -16.77 -1.37
N THR A 501 9.65 -15.96 -1.78
CA THR A 501 9.74 -14.49 -1.79
C THR A 501 8.92 -13.83 -0.69
N ASP A 502 8.64 -14.55 0.39
CA ASP A 502 7.84 -14.09 1.54
C ASP A 502 6.52 -13.39 1.13
N GLY A 503 5.87 -13.87 0.07
CA GLY A 503 4.56 -13.38 -0.39
C GLY A 503 4.63 -12.38 -1.56
N TRP A 504 5.82 -11.98 -1.99
CA TRP A 504 6.00 -11.01 -3.07
C TRP A 504 6.09 -11.69 -4.45
N TRP A 505 4.94 -11.88 -5.07
CA TRP A 505 4.79 -12.58 -6.36
C TRP A 505 5.52 -11.94 -7.55
N SER A 506 5.66 -10.61 -7.62
CA SER A 506 6.34 -9.93 -8.74
C SER A 506 7.77 -10.40 -8.91
N LEU A 507 8.44 -10.69 -7.80
CA LEU A 507 9.82 -11.14 -7.80
C LEU A 507 10.07 -12.44 -8.55
N VAL A 508 9.05 -13.28 -8.78
CA VAL A 508 9.22 -14.55 -9.49
C VAL A 508 8.70 -14.51 -10.93
N PHE A 509 7.81 -13.58 -11.26
CA PHE A 509 7.22 -13.44 -12.59
C PHE A 509 7.91 -12.39 -13.45
N GLU A 510 8.46 -11.35 -12.83
CA GLU A 510 8.87 -10.11 -13.50
C GLU A 510 10.38 -9.94 -13.55
N VAL A 511 11.13 -10.98 -13.20
CA VAL A 511 12.59 -10.93 -13.19
C VAL A 511 13.14 -10.77 -14.59
N ILE A 512 14.11 -9.85 -14.70
CA ILE A 512 14.91 -9.67 -15.89
C ILE A 512 15.66 -10.99 -16.15
N THR A 513 15.44 -11.56 -17.33
CA THR A 513 16.33 -12.59 -17.84
C THR A 513 17.58 -11.90 -18.34
N ASP A 514 18.71 -12.10 -17.66
CA ASP A 514 19.99 -11.55 -18.13
C ASP A 514 20.18 -11.90 -19.61
N SER A 515 20.48 -10.90 -20.43
CA SER A 515 20.90 -11.15 -21.81
C SER A 515 22.18 -12.00 -21.78
N GLU A 516 22.14 -13.18 -22.42
CA GLU A 516 23.30 -14.08 -22.57
C GLU A 516 24.54 -13.40 -23.20
#